data_AF-A0AA96E6H1-F1
#
_entry.id   AF-A0AA96E6H1-F1
#
_cell.length_a   1.000
_cell.length_b   1.000
_cell.length_c   1.000
_cell.angle_alpha   90.00
_cell.angle_beta   90.00
_cell.angle_gamma   90.00
#
_symmetry.space_group_name_H-M   'P 1'
#
loop_
_entity.id
_entity.type
_entity.pdbx_description
1 polymer ?
#
loop_
_entity_poly.entity_id
_entity_poly.type
_entity_poly.pdbx_seq_one_letter_code
_entity_poly.pdbx_strand_id
1 'polypeptide(L)'
;MANSSSLTLVVGVLGGALAGFLVAQVVPDVPGFSGQADTEETEQALPIDSIEGLGSLTLDERLRGELTTSGELNGNDGSRSLYYRLALDEDTLVELGLNGALQGTVTLYDDHLQMLDSGAPLRYRIEEGGDYLVVVSGMDASSYGPFTLYPRTVEISDSDTLAVDEPADYWMQSDEEVVTLTVEEAGLYQIDMRSEEFDAYLTIEGPDGYRREDDDSGGNLDAQITDFLAPGEYTVKAQTYDSGNGMFTLSAALSGQAGDFRNDGPIAPGESLTGWYNNAPLEYTLEIEEAGMYQIDMRSSDVDAFLELHDDDGYYRDNDDGGDGYDARLADFLAPGTYRIVARTAFETTSGGQFTLAVEENELPEGTELQNGGELTPGETLSGWYSGEDVTYQLEVEQSSAVTIALDSSHFDTYLELTGNGVSESNDDGGSGTNARLETSLLPGTYTVHARGYSASESGLFELTAELEPTELEPDA
;
A
#
# COMPACT_ATOMS: atom_id res chain seq x y z
N MET A 1 -50.44 -17.76 -36.61
CA MET A 1 -49.89 -17.34 -37.92
C MET A 1 -48.42 -17.02 -37.72
N ALA A 2 -47.59 -17.48 -38.67
CA ALA A 2 -46.19 -17.11 -38.93
C ALA A 2 -45.16 -17.48 -37.84
N ASN A 3 -44.33 -18.51 -38.04
CA ASN A 3 -43.05 -18.53 -38.79
C ASN A 3 -41.90 -18.15 -37.83
N SER A 4 -40.73 -18.79 -37.80
CA SER A 4 -40.07 -19.75 -38.67
C SER A 4 -38.79 -20.24 -37.99
N SER A 5 -38.39 -21.47 -38.26
CA SER A 5 -37.08 -22.04 -37.95
C SER A 5 -35.93 -21.38 -38.74
N SER A 6 -34.71 -21.46 -38.21
CA SER A 6 -33.53 -21.83 -39.00
C SER A 6 -32.53 -22.62 -38.14
N LEU A 7 -32.22 -23.83 -38.63
CA LEU A 7 -31.09 -24.66 -38.22
C LEU A 7 -29.78 -24.05 -38.77
N THR A 8 -28.69 -24.17 -38.02
CA THR A 8 -27.40 -24.59 -38.58
C THR A 8 -26.71 -25.55 -37.60
N LEU A 9 -26.36 -26.72 -38.12
CA LEU A 9 -25.64 -27.83 -37.50
C LEU A 9 -24.31 -27.97 -38.25
N VAL A 10 -23.17 -28.10 -37.54
CA VAL A 10 -22.06 -28.97 -37.96
C VAL A 10 -21.47 -29.66 -36.71
N VAL A 11 -21.25 -30.96 -36.88
CA VAL A 11 -20.86 -31.99 -35.92
C VAL A 11 -19.46 -32.51 -36.26
N GLY A 12 -18.71 -32.97 -35.25
CA GLY A 12 -17.60 -33.95 -35.37
C GLY A 12 -16.86 -34.15 -34.03
N VAL A 13 -17.28 -35.03 -33.09
CA VAL A 13 -17.07 -36.52 -33.00
C VAL A 13 -15.69 -36.85 -32.37
N LEU A 14 -15.49 -37.63 -31.29
CA LEU A 14 -16.32 -38.60 -30.54
C LEU A 14 -15.75 -38.83 -29.12
N GLY A 15 -16.59 -38.67 -28.09
CA GLY A 15 -16.47 -39.34 -26.79
C GLY A 15 -17.60 -40.37 -26.65
N GLY A 16 -17.34 -41.52 -26.05
CA GLY A 16 -18.30 -42.61 -25.88
C GLY A 16 -18.62 -42.86 -24.41
N ALA A 17 -19.87 -42.62 -24.02
CA ALA A 17 -20.51 -43.14 -22.81
C ALA A 17 -21.82 -43.82 -23.22
N LEU A 18 -22.09 -45.03 -22.72
CA LEU A 18 -23.34 -45.76 -22.93
C LEU A 18 -24.08 -45.90 -21.59
N ALA A 19 -25.26 -45.26 -21.51
CA ALA A 19 -26.26 -45.48 -20.48
C ALA A 19 -27.28 -46.53 -20.94
N GLY A 20 -27.70 -47.41 -20.03
CA GLY A 20 -28.77 -48.40 -20.22
C GLY A 20 -30.00 -48.06 -19.37
N PHE A 21 -31.18 -48.19 -19.99
CA PHE A 21 -32.51 -47.76 -19.56
C PHE A 21 -33.20 -48.79 -18.63
N LEU A 22 -33.97 -48.35 -17.63
CA LEU A 22 -34.80 -49.20 -16.76
C LEU A 22 -36.31 -48.96 -17.01
N VAL A 23 -37.05 -50.05 -17.24
CA VAL A 23 -38.52 -50.09 -17.32
C VAL A 23 -39.07 -50.77 -16.06
N ALA A 24 -40.01 -50.13 -15.39
CA ALA A 24 -40.68 -50.65 -14.18
C ALA A 24 -41.92 -51.50 -14.52
N GLN A 25 -42.09 -52.61 -13.80
CA GLN A 25 -43.34 -53.37 -13.67
C GLN A 25 -43.57 -53.66 -12.18
N VAL A 26 -44.82 -53.45 -11.73
CA VAL A 26 -45.28 -53.61 -10.33
C VAL A 26 -45.99 -54.95 -10.16
N VAL A 27 -45.69 -55.68 -9.07
CA VAL A 27 -46.46 -56.84 -8.57
C VAL A 27 -46.55 -56.74 -7.03
N PRO A 28 -47.68 -57.09 -6.38
CA PRO A 28 -47.88 -56.90 -4.93
C PRO A 28 -47.45 -58.10 -4.05
N ASP A 29 -47.14 -57.77 -2.79
CA ASP A 29 -46.79 -58.61 -1.63
C ASP A 29 -47.81 -59.69 -1.23
N VAL A 30 -47.33 -60.89 -0.81
CA VAL A 30 -47.57 -61.53 0.52
C VAL A 30 -46.62 -62.77 0.73
N PRO A 31 -46.42 -63.34 1.94
CA PRO A 31 -45.09 -63.51 2.56
C PRO A 31 -44.65 -64.98 2.76
N GLY A 32 -43.34 -65.21 2.93
CA GLY A 32 -42.82 -66.54 3.25
C GLY A 32 -41.34 -66.56 3.61
N PHE A 33 -41.08 -66.50 4.91
CA PHE A 33 -39.91 -66.96 5.66
C PHE A 33 -38.64 -67.47 4.94
N SER A 34 -37.54 -66.82 5.34
CA SER A 34 -36.18 -67.32 5.64
C SER A 34 -35.34 -67.91 4.51
N GLY A 35 -34.25 -67.20 4.20
CA GLY A 35 -33.10 -67.72 3.46
C GLY A 35 -32.08 -66.61 3.20
N GLN A 36 -31.27 -66.31 4.21
CA GLN A 36 -30.13 -65.40 4.14
C GLN A 36 -29.05 -65.99 3.21
N ALA A 37 -28.52 -65.19 2.30
CA ALA A 37 -27.19 -65.37 1.72
C ALA A 37 -26.68 -63.99 1.28
N ASP A 38 -25.99 -63.35 2.23
CA ASP A 38 -25.19 -62.15 2.06
C ASP A 38 -24.03 -62.41 1.09
N THR A 39 -23.65 -61.40 0.31
CA THR A 39 -22.28 -61.30 -0.23
C THR A 39 -21.94 -59.81 -0.25
N GLU A 40 -21.38 -59.35 0.86
CA GLU A 40 -20.62 -58.11 0.96
C GLU A 40 -19.24 -58.33 0.32
N GLU A 41 -18.83 -57.44 -0.57
CA GLU A 41 -17.42 -57.28 -0.94
C GLU A 41 -16.75 -56.53 0.21
N THR A 42 -15.99 -57.26 1.01
CA THR A 42 -15.18 -56.72 2.11
C THR A 42 -13.86 -56.22 1.53
N GLU A 43 -13.69 -54.90 1.42
CA GLU A 43 -12.36 -54.31 1.55
C GLU A 43 -11.90 -54.59 2.99
N GLN A 44 -11.01 -55.57 3.14
CA GLN A 44 -10.43 -55.91 4.43
C GLN A 44 -9.48 -54.79 4.84
N ALA A 45 -9.98 -53.86 5.65
CA ALA A 45 -9.14 -53.09 6.55
C ALA A 45 -8.27 -54.06 7.36
N LEU A 46 -6.96 -53.81 7.38
CA LEU A 46 -6.01 -54.63 8.12
C LEU A 46 -6.39 -54.60 9.61
N PRO A 47 -6.38 -55.74 10.32
CA PRO A 47 -6.71 -55.77 11.74
C PRO A 47 -5.66 -55.02 12.57
N ILE A 48 -6.14 -54.28 13.56
CA ILE A 48 -5.41 -53.38 14.49
C ILE A 48 -4.34 -54.13 15.34
N ASP A 49 -4.26 -55.47 15.29
CA ASP A 49 -3.18 -56.28 15.88
C ASP A 49 -1.84 -56.23 15.08
N SER A 50 -1.77 -55.50 13.97
CA SER A 50 -0.66 -55.56 12.99
C SER A 50 0.51 -54.59 13.23
N ILE A 51 0.42 -53.68 14.21
CA ILE A 51 1.45 -52.67 14.50
C ILE A 51 2.45 -53.11 15.59
N GLU A 52 2.11 -54.10 16.43
CA GLU A 52 2.97 -54.55 17.55
C GLU A 52 4.31 -55.19 17.11
N GLY A 53 4.41 -55.66 15.86
CA GLY A 53 5.62 -56.31 15.31
C GLY A 53 6.49 -55.42 14.41
N LEU A 54 6.10 -54.16 14.18
CA LEU A 54 6.80 -53.26 13.28
C LEU A 54 8.06 -52.68 13.92
N GLY A 55 9.04 -52.33 13.08
CA GLY A 55 10.19 -51.53 13.52
C GLY A 55 9.70 -50.17 14.03
N SER A 56 10.31 -49.66 15.10
CA SER A 56 10.04 -48.31 15.60
C SER A 56 11.07 -47.33 15.06
N LEU A 57 10.61 -46.12 14.78
CA LEU A 57 11.42 -44.96 14.49
C LEU A 57 11.45 -44.06 15.72
N THR A 58 12.52 -43.28 15.82
CA THR A 58 12.70 -42.27 16.85
C THR A 58 13.13 -40.99 16.14
N LEU A 59 12.48 -39.88 16.46
CA LEU A 59 12.85 -38.57 15.92
C LEU A 59 14.34 -38.29 16.19
N ASP A 60 14.99 -37.68 15.20
CA ASP A 60 16.41 -37.33 15.17
C ASP A 60 17.39 -38.52 15.17
N GLU A 61 16.89 -39.75 15.08
CA GLU A 61 17.70 -40.94 14.90
C GLU A 61 17.67 -41.46 13.46
N ARG A 62 18.85 -41.77 12.92
CA ARG A 62 18.96 -42.36 11.59
C ARG A 62 18.73 -43.86 11.65
N LEU A 63 17.73 -44.36 10.91
CA LEU A 63 17.53 -45.78 10.68
C LEU A 63 18.16 -46.20 9.35
N ARG A 64 18.97 -47.26 9.34
CA ARG A 64 19.45 -47.89 8.10
C ARG A 64 18.62 -49.13 7.80
N GLY A 65 18.12 -49.23 6.58
CA GLY A 65 17.37 -50.37 6.09
C GLY A 65 17.81 -50.80 4.70
N GLU A 66 17.27 -51.92 4.23
CA GLU A 66 17.41 -52.37 2.85
C GLU A 66 16.09 -52.92 2.38
N LEU A 67 15.55 -52.37 1.29
CA LEU A 67 14.37 -52.91 0.65
C LEU A 67 14.79 -54.06 -0.26
N THR A 68 14.26 -55.25 -0.02
CA THR A 68 14.54 -56.46 -0.81
C THR A 68 13.24 -57.13 -1.25
N THR A 69 13.35 -58.26 -1.96
CA THR A 69 12.18 -59.05 -2.40
C THR A 69 11.37 -59.65 -1.26
N SER A 70 11.84 -59.59 -0.01
CA SER A 70 11.08 -59.98 1.17
C SER A 70 10.11 -58.90 1.68
N GLY A 71 10.16 -57.67 1.15
CA GLY A 71 9.20 -56.63 1.49
C GLY A 71 7.79 -56.98 1.02
N GLU A 72 6.78 -56.32 1.60
CA GLU A 72 5.38 -56.55 1.21
C GLU A 72 5.15 -56.12 -0.24
N LEU A 73 4.37 -56.89 -0.98
CA LEU A 73 4.15 -56.68 -2.41
C LEU A 73 2.93 -55.79 -2.65
N ASN A 74 3.12 -54.67 -3.33
CA ASN A 74 2.01 -53.96 -3.96
C ASN A 74 1.55 -54.73 -5.20
N GLY A 75 0.32 -55.25 -5.17
CA GLY A 75 -0.24 -56.04 -6.26
C GLY A 75 -0.54 -55.26 -7.55
N ASN A 76 -0.58 -53.92 -7.48
CA ASN A 76 -0.93 -53.06 -8.62
C ASN A 76 0.27 -52.76 -9.52
N ASP A 77 1.43 -52.43 -8.93
CA ASP A 77 2.63 -52.01 -9.64
C ASP A 77 3.86 -52.92 -9.41
N GLY A 78 3.72 -53.89 -8.51
CA GLY A 78 4.77 -54.84 -8.14
C GLY A 78 5.86 -54.28 -7.23
N SER A 79 5.76 -53.02 -6.80
CA SER A 79 6.67 -52.39 -5.85
C SER A 79 6.67 -53.13 -4.50
N ARG A 80 7.74 -52.94 -3.73
CA ARG A 80 7.84 -53.49 -2.37
C ARG A 80 7.87 -52.39 -1.32
N SER A 81 7.41 -52.73 -0.11
CA SER A 81 7.35 -51.79 1.01
C SER A 81 7.85 -52.38 2.32
N LEU A 82 8.37 -51.51 3.18
CA LEU A 82 8.65 -51.77 4.59
C LEU A 82 7.88 -50.78 5.45
N TYR A 83 7.45 -51.23 6.62
CA TYR A 83 6.56 -50.50 7.52
C TYR A 83 7.26 -50.23 8.85
N TYR A 84 7.10 -49.01 9.34
CA TYR A 84 7.65 -48.56 10.60
C TYR A 84 6.60 -47.76 11.36
N ARG A 85 6.64 -47.83 12.69
CA ARG A 85 5.85 -46.97 13.56
C ARG A 85 6.68 -45.77 14.02
N LEU A 86 6.07 -44.60 14.04
CA LEU A 86 6.65 -43.37 14.57
C LEU A 86 5.63 -42.70 15.48
N ALA A 87 5.96 -42.52 16.76
CA ALA A 87 5.13 -41.73 17.67
C ALA A 87 5.40 -40.24 17.43
N LEU A 88 4.34 -39.46 17.25
CA LEU A 88 4.40 -38.02 17.01
C LEU A 88 3.43 -37.30 17.94
N ASP A 89 3.85 -36.15 18.46
CA ASP A 89 3.00 -35.28 19.27
C ASP A 89 2.20 -34.33 18.36
N GLU A 90 1.05 -33.87 18.84
CA GLU A 90 0.25 -32.80 18.21
C GLU A 90 1.13 -31.57 17.91
N ASP A 91 0.83 -30.88 16.81
CA ASP A 91 1.53 -29.70 16.26
C ASP A 91 2.98 -29.93 15.77
N THR A 92 3.52 -31.14 15.91
CA THR A 92 4.87 -31.44 15.40
C THR A 92 4.91 -31.33 13.87
N LEU A 93 5.79 -30.49 13.32
CA LEU A 93 6.17 -30.57 11.91
C LEU A 93 7.26 -31.64 11.74
N VAL A 94 6.88 -32.80 11.22
CA VAL A 94 7.83 -33.90 10.95
C VAL A 94 8.37 -33.81 9.52
N GLU A 95 9.69 -33.99 9.36
CA GLU A 95 10.32 -34.24 8.06
C GLU A 95 10.84 -35.69 8.01
N LEU A 96 10.45 -36.42 6.97
CA LEU A 96 10.90 -37.79 6.69
C LEU A 96 11.80 -37.80 5.46
N GLY A 97 13.11 -37.76 5.69
CA GLY A 97 14.11 -37.86 4.62
C GLY A 97 14.46 -39.30 4.27
N LEU A 98 14.42 -39.65 2.98
CA LEU A 98 14.89 -40.93 2.45
C LEU A 98 16.14 -40.74 1.60
N ASN A 99 17.25 -41.34 2.02
CA ASN A 99 18.52 -41.27 1.31
C ASN A 99 19.08 -42.66 1.04
N GLY A 100 19.92 -42.82 0.01
CA GLY A 100 20.60 -44.08 -0.28
C GLY A 100 20.50 -44.48 -1.74
N ALA A 101 20.72 -45.77 -2.01
CA ALA A 101 20.65 -46.30 -3.37
C ALA A 101 19.22 -46.70 -3.78
N LEU A 102 18.32 -46.84 -2.80
CA LEU A 102 16.91 -47.08 -3.05
C LEU A 102 16.28 -45.89 -3.79
N GLN A 103 15.71 -46.15 -4.96
CA GLN A 103 14.80 -45.24 -5.63
C GLN A 103 13.40 -45.50 -5.09
N GLY A 104 12.92 -44.61 -4.22
CA GLY A 104 11.69 -44.86 -3.47
C GLY A 104 11.08 -43.59 -2.93
N THR A 105 9.96 -43.77 -2.24
CA THR A 105 9.19 -42.72 -1.57
C THR A 105 8.91 -43.13 -0.13
N VAL A 106 8.61 -42.13 0.70
CA VAL A 106 8.06 -42.32 2.04
C VAL A 106 6.60 -41.91 2.00
N THR A 107 5.73 -42.71 2.60
CA THR A 107 4.32 -42.39 2.77
C THR A 107 4.00 -42.41 4.25
N LEU A 108 3.30 -41.37 4.71
CA LEU A 108 2.84 -41.24 6.09
C LEU A 108 1.34 -41.55 6.15
N TYR A 109 0.95 -42.39 7.09
CA TYR A 109 -0.44 -42.70 7.39
C TYR A 109 -0.73 -42.42 8.86
N ASP A 110 -1.96 -42.02 9.14
CA ASP A 110 -2.48 -41.89 10.51
C ASP A 110 -2.73 -43.25 11.18
N ASP A 111 -3.22 -43.21 12.42
CA ASP A 111 -3.57 -44.37 13.24
C ASP A 111 -4.82 -45.14 12.73
N HIS A 112 -5.60 -44.52 11.85
CA HIS A 112 -6.73 -45.12 11.13
C HIS A 112 -6.32 -45.69 9.76
N LEU A 113 -5.02 -45.68 9.43
CA LEU A 113 -4.45 -46.11 8.15
C LEU A 113 -4.92 -45.29 6.95
N GLN A 114 -5.35 -44.05 7.17
CA GLN A 114 -5.58 -43.08 6.11
C GLN A 114 -4.25 -42.45 5.72
N MET A 115 -4.00 -42.39 4.40
CA MET A 115 -2.81 -41.74 3.86
C MET A 115 -2.90 -40.23 4.08
N LEU A 116 -1.86 -39.66 4.68
CA LEU A 116 -1.73 -38.21 4.92
C LEU A 116 -0.95 -37.55 3.79
N ASP A 117 0.25 -38.04 3.52
CA ASP A 117 1.08 -37.51 2.43
C ASP A 117 2.13 -38.55 1.95
N SER A 118 2.74 -38.32 0.80
CA SER A 118 3.83 -39.13 0.25
C SER A 118 4.90 -38.27 -0.45
N GLY A 119 6.15 -38.48 -0.08
CA GLY A 119 7.29 -37.77 -0.65
C GLY A 119 8.64 -38.27 -0.14
N ALA A 120 9.72 -37.67 -0.64
CA ALA A 120 11.08 -37.90 -0.15
C ALA A 120 11.98 -36.67 -0.48
N PRO A 121 12.12 -35.69 0.43
CA PRO A 121 11.55 -35.67 1.78
C PRO A 121 10.03 -35.46 1.78
N LEU A 122 9.36 -35.98 2.81
CA LEU A 122 7.97 -35.65 3.15
C LEU A 122 7.98 -34.71 4.34
N ARG A 123 7.16 -33.66 4.33
CA ARG A 123 6.93 -32.76 5.48
C ARG A 123 5.44 -32.71 5.78
N TYR A 124 5.08 -32.85 7.05
CA TYR A 124 3.68 -32.86 7.46
C TYR A 124 3.53 -32.34 8.89
N ARG A 125 2.60 -31.40 9.10
CA ARG A 125 2.24 -30.90 10.44
C ARG A 125 1.17 -31.81 11.03
N ILE A 126 1.43 -32.30 12.22
CA ILE A 126 0.61 -33.32 12.89
C ILE A 126 -0.57 -32.67 13.60
N GLU A 127 -1.80 -33.04 13.20
CA GLU A 127 -3.04 -32.47 13.77
C GLU A 127 -3.45 -33.12 15.10
N GLU A 128 -3.09 -34.39 15.34
CA GLU A 128 -3.46 -35.12 16.56
C GLU A 128 -2.27 -35.99 17.00
N GLY A 129 -1.91 -35.95 18.29
CA GLY A 129 -0.81 -36.79 18.79
C GLY A 129 -1.14 -38.29 18.74
N GLY A 130 -0.22 -39.12 18.27
CA GLY A 130 -0.49 -40.56 18.09
C GLY A 130 0.66 -41.40 17.54
N ASP A 131 0.35 -42.67 17.26
CA ASP A 131 1.24 -43.61 16.58
C ASP A 131 0.95 -43.60 15.08
N TYR A 132 1.91 -43.09 14.30
CA TYR A 132 1.81 -42.99 12.84
C TYR A 132 2.53 -44.16 12.16
N LEU A 133 2.06 -44.52 10.97
CA LEU A 133 2.67 -45.55 10.14
C LEU A 133 3.47 -44.90 9.01
N VAL A 134 4.78 -45.14 9.02
CA VAL A 134 5.72 -44.71 7.98
C VAL A 134 6.02 -45.88 7.06
N VAL A 135 5.73 -45.71 5.77
CA VAL A 135 5.94 -46.73 4.75
C VAL A 135 7.04 -46.29 3.81
N VAL A 136 8.11 -47.09 3.70
CA VAL A 136 9.18 -46.89 2.71
C VAL A 136 8.93 -47.84 1.55
N SER A 137 8.64 -47.27 0.38
CA SER A 137 8.27 -48.03 -0.82
C SER A 137 9.26 -47.80 -1.95
N GLY A 138 9.57 -48.86 -2.72
CA GLY A 138 10.28 -48.72 -3.98
C GLY A 138 9.40 -48.05 -5.04
N MET A 139 10.00 -47.33 -5.99
CA MET A 139 9.26 -46.66 -7.07
C MET A 139 8.55 -47.64 -8.02
N ASP A 140 9.11 -48.84 -8.18
CA ASP A 140 8.55 -49.91 -9.02
C ASP A 140 9.00 -51.31 -8.54
N ALA A 141 8.58 -52.36 -9.27
CA ALA A 141 8.91 -53.76 -8.96
C ALA A 141 10.41 -54.11 -8.98
N SER A 142 11.26 -53.25 -9.52
CA SER A 142 12.71 -53.41 -9.61
C SER A 142 13.48 -52.52 -8.63
N SER A 143 12.78 -51.64 -7.92
CA SER A 143 13.35 -50.66 -7.01
C SER A 143 13.66 -51.29 -5.65
N TYR A 144 14.91 -51.70 -5.48
CA TYR A 144 15.45 -52.31 -4.28
C TYR A 144 16.76 -51.64 -3.88
N GLY A 145 17.16 -51.84 -2.63
CA GLY A 145 18.49 -51.48 -2.16
C GLY A 145 18.51 -50.83 -0.80
N PRO A 146 19.72 -50.48 -0.33
CA PRO A 146 19.92 -49.88 0.97
C PRO A 146 19.41 -48.44 0.99
N PHE A 147 18.83 -48.07 2.13
CA PHE A 147 18.38 -46.73 2.42
C PHE A 147 18.73 -46.32 3.86
N THR A 148 18.69 -45.02 4.10
CA THR A 148 18.70 -44.40 5.42
C THR A 148 17.46 -43.53 5.50
N LEU A 149 16.62 -43.83 6.49
CA LEU A 149 15.50 -42.98 6.88
C LEU A 149 15.96 -42.06 8.00
N TYR A 150 15.63 -40.77 7.89
CA TYR A 150 15.95 -39.77 8.90
C TYR A 150 14.69 -38.96 9.23
N PRO A 151 13.87 -39.45 10.17
CA PRO A 151 12.79 -38.66 10.75
C PRO A 151 13.39 -37.58 11.65
N ARG A 152 12.95 -36.33 11.49
CA ARG A 152 13.34 -35.21 12.34
C ARG A 152 12.18 -34.26 12.54
N THR A 153 12.22 -33.52 13.63
CA THR A 153 11.34 -32.36 13.81
C THR A 153 11.93 -31.16 13.08
N VAL A 154 11.08 -30.38 12.44
CA VAL A 154 11.41 -29.07 11.88
C VAL A 154 10.92 -28.03 12.87
N GLU A 155 11.83 -27.16 13.31
CA GLU A 155 11.46 -26.04 14.18
C GLU A 155 10.70 -24.99 13.35
N ILE A 156 9.52 -24.63 13.81
CA ILE A 156 8.67 -23.55 13.29
C ILE A 156 8.19 -22.70 14.45
N SER A 157 7.75 -21.49 14.15
CA SER A 157 7.06 -20.60 15.06
C SER A 157 5.61 -21.04 15.22
N ASP A 158 5.17 -21.14 16.46
CA ASP A 158 3.76 -21.25 16.86
C ASP A 158 3.23 -19.93 17.44
N SER A 159 3.98 -18.83 17.23
CA SER A 159 3.60 -17.50 17.70
C SER A 159 2.47 -16.94 16.85
N ASP A 160 1.44 -16.41 17.51
CA ASP A 160 0.41 -15.57 16.90
C ASP A 160 0.87 -14.12 16.71
N THR A 161 2.14 -13.83 17.01
CA THR A 161 2.75 -12.50 16.89
C THR A 161 4.05 -12.52 16.10
N LEU A 162 4.26 -11.49 15.28
CA LEU A 162 5.50 -11.22 14.56
C LEU A 162 6.28 -10.13 15.30
N ALA A 163 7.42 -10.51 15.86
CA ALA A 163 8.31 -9.57 16.52
C ALA A 163 9.16 -8.78 15.50
N VAL A 164 9.37 -7.50 15.78
CA VAL A 164 10.26 -6.64 14.98
C VAL A 164 11.71 -7.08 15.19
N ASP A 165 12.48 -7.14 14.10
CA ASP A 165 13.88 -7.58 14.01
C ASP A 165 14.16 -9.04 14.41
N GLU A 166 13.11 -9.87 14.55
CA GLU A 166 13.21 -11.30 14.84
C GLU A 166 12.46 -12.11 13.77
N PRO A 167 13.15 -12.59 12.72
CA PRO A 167 12.52 -13.42 11.70
C PRO A 167 12.03 -14.75 12.29
N ALA A 168 10.90 -15.23 11.81
CA ALA A 168 10.27 -16.46 12.27
C ALA A 168 9.87 -17.34 11.08
N ASP A 169 10.18 -18.63 11.17
CA ASP A 169 9.84 -19.64 10.17
C ASP A 169 8.48 -20.26 10.48
N TYR A 170 7.61 -20.38 9.49
CA TYR A 170 6.25 -20.91 9.62
C TYR A 170 6.03 -22.02 8.61
N TRP A 171 4.93 -22.76 8.78
CA TRP A 171 4.50 -23.81 7.87
C TRP A 171 3.14 -23.52 7.28
N MET A 172 3.07 -23.42 5.95
CA MET A 172 1.83 -23.28 5.21
C MET A 172 1.26 -24.67 4.90
N GLN A 173 0.12 -25.01 5.51
CA GLN A 173 -0.67 -26.21 5.19
C GLN A 173 -2.10 -25.88 4.73
N SER A 174 -2.54 -24.64 4.92
CA SER A 174 -3.87 -24.14 4.60
C SER A 174 -3.76 -22.92 3.69
N ASP A 175 -4.89 -22.26 3.39
CA ASP A 175 -4.91 -21.12 2.46
C ASP A 175 -4.28 -19.83 3.04
N GLU A 176 -4.15 -19.72 4.37
CA GLU A 176 -3.66 -18.51 5.05
C GLU A 176 -3.06 -18.84 6.43
N GLU A 177 -1.97 -18.14 6.78
CA GLU A 177 -1.44 -18.06 8.14
C GLU A 177 -1.54 -16.60 8.61
N VAL A 178 -2.03 -16.39 9.83
CA VAL A 178 -2.33 -15.05 10.35
C VAL A 178 -1.56 -14.78 11.63
N VAL A 179 -0.78 -13.70 11.64
CA VAL A 179 -0.06 -13.22 12.82
C VAL A 179 -0.31 -11.74 13.07
N THR A 180 -0.10 -11.30 14.31
CA THR A 180 -0.25 -9.91 14.74
C THR A 180 1.10 -9.22 14.82
N LEU A 181 1.23 -8.04 14.24
CA LEU A 181 2.39 -7.15 14.38
C LEU A 181 1.98 -5.92 15.21
N THR A 182 2.66 -5.70 16.34
CA THR A 182 2.50 -4.48 17.14
C THR A 182 3.54 -3.44 16.72
N VAL A 183 3.07 -2.30 16.22
CA VAL A 183 3.91 -1.13 15.91
C VAL A 183 3.87 -0.20 17.12
N GLU A 184 4.98 -0.11 17.85
CA GLU A 184 5.08 0.74 19.05
C GLU A 184 5.35 2.22 18.69
N GLU A 185 6.14 2.44 17.64
CA GLU A 185 6.56 3.76 17.18
C GLU A 185 6.30 3.92 15.69
N ALA A 186 5.86 5.12 15.30
CA ALA A 186 5.61 5.45 13.90
C ALA A 186 6.93 5.39 13.11
N GLY A 187 6.92 4.82 11.92
CA GLY A 187 8.12 4.70 11.11
C GLY A 187 7.91 3.94 9.82
N LEU A 188 8.96 3.90 8.99
CA LEU A 188 8.99 3.09 7.78
C LEU A 188 9.33 1.66 8.18
N TYR A 189 8.43 0.71 7.95
CA TYR A 189 8.66 -0.71 8.21
C TYR A 189 8.77 -1.48 6.90
N GLN A 190 9.68 -2.44 6.87
CA GLN A 190 9.77 -3.45 5.83
C GLN A 190 9.28 -4.78 6.41
N ILE A 191 8.28 -5.38 5.77
CA ILE A 191 7.74 -6.69 6.10
C ILE A 191 7.95 -7.60 4.90
N ASP A 192 8.67 -8.70 5.11
CA ASP A 192 8.98 -9.69 4.08
C ASP A 192 8.26 -11.01 4.38
N MET A 193 7.81 -11.67 3.32
CA MET A 193 7.41 -13.06 3.30
C MET A 193 8.24 -13.79 2.24
N ARG A 194 9.07 -14.75 2.67
CA ARG A 194 9.98 -15.48 1.78
C ARG A 194 9.68 -16.96 1.75
N SER A 195 9.66 -17.55 0.55
CA SER A 195 9.42 -18.98 0.36
C SER A 195 10.20 -19.53 -0.83
N GLU A 196 10.88 -20.67 -0.64
CA GLU A 196 11.47 -21.43 -1.75
C GLU A 196 10.49 -22.48 -2.32
N GLU A 197 9.37 -22.72 -1.65
CA GLU A 197 8.46 -23.83 -1.92
C GLU A 197 7.19 -23.39 -2.67
N PHE A 198 6.83 -22.10 -2.59
CA PHE A 198 5.63 -21.55 -3.22
C PHE A 198 5.77 -20.06 -3.52
N ASP A 199 4.81 -19.52 -4.27
CA ASP A 199 4.71 -18.11 -4.63
C ASP A 199 4.02 -17.30 -3.51
N ALA A 200 4.72 -16.36 -2.91
CA ALA A 200 4.29 -15.64 -1.72
C ALA A 200 3.19 -14.63 -2.05
N TYR A 201 2.25 -14.45 -1.11
CA TYR A 201 1.27 -13.38 -1.17
C TYR A 201 1.06 -12.84 0.24
N LEU A 202 1.43 -11.60 0.47
CA LEU A 202 1.41 -10.95 1.78
C LEU A 202 0.32 -9.88 1.79
N THR A 203 -0.54 -9.90 2.80
CA THR A 203 -1.48 -8.80 3.07
C THR A 203 -1.24 -8.26 4.48
N ILE A 204 -1.22 -6.94 4.63
CA ILE A 204 -1.16 -6.25 5.92
C ILE A 204 -2.40 -5.39 6.07
N GLU A 205 -3.15 -5.57 7.15
CA GLU A 205 -4.32 -4.78 7.52
C GLU A 205 -4.07 -4.09 8.86
N GLY A 206 -4.53 -2.85 9.02
CA GLY A 206 -4.23 -2.05 10.22
C GLY A 206 -5.33 -1.07 10.60
N PRO A 207 -5.05 -0.17 11.56
CA PRO A 207 -5.97 0.87 11.98
C PRO A 207 -6.41 1.78 10.83
N ASP A 208 -7.54 2.48 11.03
CA ASP A 208 -8.07 3.48 10.08
C ASP A 208 -8.29 2.99 8.64
N GLY A 209 -8.49 1.68 8.48
CA GLY A 209 -8.71 1.04 7.18
C GLY A 209 -7.44 0.84 6.36
N TYR A 210 -6.26 0.94 6.99
CA TYR A 210 -4.98 0.61 6.36
C TYR A 210 -5.02 -0.80 5.78
N ARG A 211 -4.66 -0.94 4.51
CA ARG A 211 -4.47 -2.24 3.87
C ARG A 211 -3.43 -2.17 2.77
N ARG A 212 -2.51 -3.14 2.76
CA ARG A 212 -1.53 -3.39 1.69
C ARG A 212 -1.49 -4.85 1.31
N GLU A 213 -1.11 -5.09 0.08
CA GLU A 213 -0.81 -6.43 -0.43
C GLU A 213 0.39 -6.37 -1.38
N ASP A 214 1.16 -7.45 -1.43
CA ASP A 214 2.29 -7.64 -2.35
C ASP A 214 2.53 -9.15 -2.56
N ASP A 215 3.04 -9.53 -3.73
CA ASP A 215 3.34 -10.92 -4.11
C ASP A 215 4.78 -11.14 -4.61
N ASP A 216 5.40 -10.18 -5.31
CA ASP A 216 6.69 -10.41 -5.97
C ASP A 216 7.76 -9.30 -5.80
N SER A 217 7.51 -8.27 -4.99
CA SER A 217 8.44 -7.15 -4.82
C SER A 217 9.71 -7.49 -4.03
N GLY A 218 9.73 -8.62 -3.30
CA GLY A 218 10.89 -9.11 -2.54
C GLY A 218 11.97 -9.78 -3.41
N GLY A 219 11.68 -10.01 -4.69
CA GLY A 219 12.52 -10.73 -5.64
C GLY A 219 12.21 -12.22 -5.68
N ASN A 220 12.52 -12.86 -6.82
CA ASN A 220 12.00 -14.19 -7.15
C ASN A 220 10.46 -14.22 -7.12
N LEU A 221 9.88 -14.93 -6.16
CA LEU A 221 8.45 -15.06 -5.87
C LEU A 221 8.19 -14.72 -4.39
N ASP A 222 9.05 -13.88 -3.80
CA ASP A 222 8.94 -13.42 -2.42
C ASP A 222 8.17 -12.09 -2.38
N ALA A 223 7.32 -11.91 -1.37
CA ALA A 223 6.56 -10.69 -1.15
C ALA A 223 7.28 -9.76 -0.17
N GLN A 224 7.26 -8.46 -0.44
CA GLN A 224 7.85 -7.43 0.40
C GLN A 224 7.00 -6.16 0.41
N ILE A 225 6.53 -5.76 1.59
CA ILE A 225 5.82 -4.50 1.80
C ILE A 225 6.74 -3.56 2.58
N THR A 226 7.10 -2.43 1.97
CA THR A 226 7.77 -1.32 2.65
C THR A 226 6.82 -0.13 2.74
N ASP A 227 6.42 0.26 3.96
CA ASP A 227 5.45 1.32 4.15
C ASP A 227 5.59 2.03 5.50
N PHE A 228 5.08 3.26 5.59
CA PHE A 228 5.03 4.01 6.84
C PHE A 228 3.84 3.53 7.68
N LEU A 229 4.12 2.98 8.86
CA LEU A 229 3.12 2.49 9.79
C LEU A 229 3.01 3.42 10.99
N ALA A 230 1.78 3.74 11.38
CA ALA A 230 1.48 4.45 12.62
C ALA A 230 1.45 3.47 13.81
N PRO A 231 1.58 3.94 15.06
CA PRO A 231 1.49 3.06 16.21
C PRO A 231 0.13 2.36 16.28
N GLY A 232 0.15 1.04 16.45
CA GLY A 232 -1.07 0.24 16.46
C GLY A 232 -0.84 -1.25 16.24
N GLU A 233 -1.95 -1.98 16.20
CA GLU A 233 -1.98 -3.42 15.94
C GLU A 233 -2.29 -3.66 14.47
N TYR A 234 -1.46 -4.46 13.81
CA TYR A 234 -1.59 -4.84 12.41
C TYR A 234 -1.80 -6.35 12.29
N THR A 235 -2.69 -6.77 11.40
CA THR A 235 -2.89 -8.17 11.02
C THR A 235 -2.06 -8.46 9.77
N VAL A 236 -1.10 -9.38 9.87
CA VAL A 236 -0.27 -9.85 8.77
C VAL A 236 -0.79 -11.21 8.34
N LYS A 237 -1.25 -11.29 7.09
CA LYS A 237 -1.78 -12.50 6.46
C LYS A 237 -0.79 -12.99 5.43
N ALA A 238 -0.18 -14.13 5.71
CA ALA A 238 0.69 -14.84 4.79
C ALA A 238 -0.15 -15.85 4.00
N GLN A 239 -0.05 -15.81 2.68
CA GLN A 239 -0.85 -16.62 1.77
C GLN A 239 0.01 -17.11 0.60
N THR A 240 -0.53 -18.00 -0.20
CA THR A 240 0.08 -18.42 -1.48
C THR A 240 -0.68 -17.82 -2.65
N TYR A 241 0.00 -17.34 -3.69
CA TYR A 241 -0.65 -16.75 -4.85
C TYR A 241 -1.45 -17.78 -5.69
N ASP A 242 -0.83 -18.93 -6.02
CA ASP A 242 -1.39 -19.91 -6.97
C ASP A 242 -1.63 -21.32 -6.34
N SER A 243 -1.77 -21.38 -5.01
CA SER A 243 -1.84 -22.57 -4.14
C SER A 243 -0.49 -23.27 -3.91
N GLY A 244 -0.23 -23.66 -2.66
CA GLY A 244 0.98 -24.38 -2.27
C GLY A 244 1.01 -24.68 -0.78
N ASN A 245 1.80 -25.68 -0.40
CA ASN A 245 2.16 -25.95 0.99
C ASN A 245 3.67 -25.90 1.08
N GLY A 246 4.21 -25.44 2.21
CA GLY A 246 5.65 -25.32 2.35
C GLY A 246 6.08 -24.46 3.52
N MET A 247 7.39 -24.44 3.78
CA MET A 247 7.96 -23.50 4.74
C MET A 247 8.02 -22.09 4.16
N PHE A 248 7.84 -21.10 5.01
CA PHE A 248 8.11 -19.70 4.69
C PHE A 248 8.64 -18.96 5.91
N THR A 249 9.34 -17.84 5.68
CA THR A 249 9.83 -16.98 6.75
C THR A 249 9.10 -15.65 6.68
N LEU A 250 8.59 -15.18 7.82
CA LEU A 250 8.14 -13.80 8.01
C LEU A 250 9.19 -13.00 8.77
N SER A 251 9.41 -11.76 8.36
CA SER A 251 10.22 -10.81 9.11
C SER A 251 9.63 -9.41 9.01
N ALA A 252 9.66 -8.67 10.11
CA ALA A 252 9.37 -7.24 10.13
C ALA A 252 10.60 -6.51 10.66
N ALA A 253 10.98 -5.41 10.04
CA ALA A 253 12.11 -4.58 10.49
C ALA A 253 11.81 -3.10 10.27
N LEU A 254 12.32 -2.25 11.16
CA LEU A 254 12.30 -0.81 10.93
C LEU A 254 13.33 -0.47 9.84
N SER A 255 12.89 0.18 8.78
CA SER A 255 13.72 0.64 7.67
C SER A 255 14.18 2.08 7.95
N GLY A 256 15.46 2.24 8.34
CA GLY A 256 16.03 3.52 8.75
C GLY A 256 16.13 3.67 10.28
N GLN A 257 16.34 4.88 10.78
CA GLN A 257 16.27 5.18 12.21
C GLN A 257 14.87 5.66 12.60
N ALA A 258 14.46 5.36 13.83
CA ALA A 258 13.21 5.87 14.38
C ALA A 258 13.18 7.40 14.33
N GLY A 259 12.10 7.95 13.75
CA GLY A 259 11.94 9.39 13.55
C GLY A 259 12.59 9.96 12.29
N ASP A 260 13.25 9.15 11.45
CA ASP A 260 13.74 9.61 10.14
C ASP A 260 12.59 10.02 9.21
N PHE A 261 11.39 9.44 9.41
CA PHE A 261 10.21 9.66 8.59
C PHE A 261 9.05 10.24 9.39
N ARG A 262 8.28 11.11 8.75
CA ARG A 262 7.05 11.70 9.28
C ARG A 262 6.06 11.94 8.16
N ASN A 263 4.87 11.36 8.28
CA ASN A 263 3.81 11.44 7.28
C ASN A 263 2.64 12.37 7.66
N ASP A 264 2.68 12.96 8.85
CA ASP A 264 1.64 13.87 9.34
C ASP A 264 2.17 14.90 10.35
N GLY A 265 1.27 15.74 10.84
CA GLY A 265 1.51 16.64 11.97
C GLY A 265 2.10 18.01 11.57
N PRO A 266 2.51 18.81 12.56
CA PRO A 266 2.92 20.19 12.33
C PRO A 266 4.31 20.29 11.69
N ILE A 267 4.53 21.25 10.81
CA ILE A 267 5.85 21.64 10.28
C ILE A 267 6.03 23.14 10.48
N ALA A 268 7.18 23.55 11.02
CA ALA A 268 7.47 24.96 11.28
C ALA A 268 8.34 25.58 10.16
N PRO A 269 8.30 26.91 9.97
CA PRO A 269 9.30 27.59 9.15
C PRO A 269 10.73 27.28 9.63
N GLY A 270 11.62 26.98 8.68
CA GLY A 270 12.99 26.53 8.92
C GLY A 270 13.14 25.02 9.18
N GLU A 271 12.04 24.26 9.18
CA GLU A 271 12.06 22.81 9.33
C GLU A 271 12.11 22.09 7.97
N SER A 272 12.76 20.93 7.96
CA SER A 272 12.65 19.95 6.88
C SER A 272 12.46 18.56 7.46
N LEU A 273 11.59 17.78 6.82
CA LEU A 273 11.27 16.40 7.17
C LEU A 273 11.35 15.49 5.95
N THR A 274 11.43 14.18 6.19
CA THR A 274 11.28 13.16 5.16
C THR A 274 9.93 12.48 5.32
N GLY A 275 9.19 12.32 4.23
CA GLY A 275 7.94 11.57 4.18
C GLY A 275 8.03 10.37 3.23
N TRP A 276 7.08 9.46 3.36
CA TRP A 276 6.89 8.29 2.50
C TRP A 276 5.49 8.32 1.88
N TYR A 277 5.41 8.62 0.59
CA TYR A 277 4.16 8.61 -0.15
C TYR A 277 3.77 7.18 -0.49
N ASN A 278 2.50 6.82 -0.31
CA ASN A 278 1.99 5.48 -0.59
C ASN A 278 0.60 5.52 -1.26
N ASN A 279 0.47 6.24 -2.37
CA ASN A 279 -0.79 6.34 -3.13
C ASN A 279 -1.96 7.00 -2.35
N ALA A 280 -1.65 7.80 -1.32
CA ALA A 280 -2.61 8.61 -0.57
C ALA A 280 -1.99 9.98 -0.28
N PRO A 281 -2.74 11.09 -0.39
CA PRO A 281 -2.22 12.41 -0.02
C PRO A 281 -1.84 12.47 1.46
N LEU A 282 -0.71 13.10 1.75
CA LEU A 282 -0.23 13.34 3.11
C LEU A 282 -0.50 14.78 3.50
N GLU A 283 -1.05 14.99 4.70
CA GLU A 283 -1.44 16.31 5.18
C GLU A 283 -0.55 16.74 6.35
N TYR A 284 0.00 17.95 6.24
CA TYR A 284 0.80 18.61 7.28
C TYR A 284 0.17 19.94 7.67
N THR A 285 0.37 20.36 8.91
CA THR A 285 -0.09 21.66 9.41
C THR A 285 1.07 22.64 9.50
N LEU A 286 0.96 23.80 8.87
CA LEU A 286 1.96 24.87 8.95
C LEU A 286 1.38 26.04 9.76
N GLU A 287 2.08 26.46 10.81
CA GLU A 287 1.74 27.66 11.57
C GLU A 287 2.66 28.82 11.16
N ILE A 288 2.05 29.92 10.74
CA ILE A 288 2.73 31.17 10.39
C ILE A 288 2.49 32.17 11.52
N GLU A 289 3.55 32.55 12.23
CA GLU A 289 3.48 33.52 13.33
C GLU A 289 3.58 34.97 12.84
N GLU A 290 4.41 35.19 11.81
CA GLU A 290 4.72 36.51 11.26
C GLU A 290 4.43 36.54 9.76
N ALA A 291 3.82 37.63 9.31
CA ALA A 291 3.50 37.80 7.89
C ALA A 291 4.80 37.93 7.09
N GLY A 292 4.95 37.15 6.01
CA GLY A 292 6.23 37.10 5.30
C GLY A 292 6.18 36.27 4.03
N MET A 293 7.32 36.21 3.34
CA MET A 293 7.50 35.33 2.19
C MET A 293 7.96 33.96 2.65
N TYR A 294 7.24 32.93 2.24
CA TYR A 294 7.58 31.55 2.57
C TYR A 294 7.74 30.74 1.30
N GLN A 295 8.69 29.82 1.34
CA GLN A 295 8.92 28.82 0.31
C GLN A 295 8.70 27.43 0.89
N ILE A 296 7.94 26.62 0.17
CA ILE A 296 7.66 25.22 0.50
C ILE A 296 8.17 24.38 -0.66
N ASP A 297 9.15 23.52 -0.41
CA ASP A 297 9.69 22.58 -1.40
C ASP A 297 9.29 21.15 -1.04
N MET A 298 8.80 20.41 -2.04
CA MET A 298 8.69 18.94 -1.99
C MET A 298 9.62 18.36 -3.04
N ARG A 299 10.61 17.57 -2.60
CA ARG A 299 11.65 17.01 -3.45
C ARG A 299 11.64 15.49 -3.41
N SER A 300 11.70 14.84 -4.56
CA SER A 300 11.71 13.38 -4.63
C SER A 300 12.40 12.84 -5.87
N SER A 301 13.12 11.73 -5.71
CA SER A 301 13.59 10.90 -6.83
C SER A 301 12.63 9.77 -7.20
N ASP A 302 11.65 9.49 -6.33
CA ASP A 302 10.84 8.29 -6.37
C ASP A 302 9.41 8.58 -6.86
N VAL A 303 8.92 9.80 -6.61
CA VAL A 303 7.60 10.27 -7.04
C VAL A 303 7.71 11.62 -7.77
N ASP A 304 6.74 11.91 -8.63
CA ASP A 304 6.58 13.21 -9.28
C ASP A 304 5.87 14.16 -8.31
N ALA A 305 6.57 15.16 -7.78
CA ALA A 305 6.09 15.91 -6.62
C ALA A 305 4.90 16.80 -6.96
N PHE A 306 3.96 16.94 -6.01
CA PHE A 306 2.83 17.86 -6.14
C PHE A 306 2.48 18.40 -4.75
N LEU A 307 2.52 19.72 -4.63
CA LEU A 307 2.16 20.45 -3.41
C LEU A 307 0.85 21.20 -3.59
N GLU A 308 0.03 21.16 -2.55
CA GLU A 308 -1.07 22.11 -2.36
C GLU A 308 -0.92 22.80 -0.99
N LEU A 309 -1.30 24.07 -0.93
CA LEU A 309 -1.35 24.87 0.29
C LEU A 309 -2.74 25.48 0.41
N HIS A 310 -3.40 25.23 1.53
CA HIS A 310 -4.77 25.67 1.81
C HIS A 310 -4.83 26.44 3.13
N ASP A 311 -5.77 27.36 3.30
CA ASP A 311 -6.24 27.82 4.62
C ASP A 311 -7.76 27.59 4.78
N ASP A 312 -8.29 27.89 5.97
CA ASP A 312 -9.72 27.75 6.27
C ASP A 312 -10.60 28.86 5.64
N ASP A 313 -10.00 29.96 5.19
CA ASP A 313 -10.66 31.14 4.61
C ASP A 313 -10.73 31.08 3.08
N GLY A 314 -10.21 30.00 2.47
CA GLY A 314 -10.30 29.71 1.05
C GLY A 314 -9.06 30.08 0.23
N TYR A 315 -7.95 30.43 0.87
CA TYR A 315 -6.64 30.51 0.20
C TYR A 315 -6.25 29.14 -0.34
N TYR A 316 -5.77 29.11 -1.58
CA TYR A 316 -5.35 27.89 -2.26
C TYR A 316 -4.22 28.18 -3.23
N ARG A 317 -3.14 27.39 -3.14
CA ARG A 317 -2.05 27.36 -4.11
C ARG A 317 -1.64 25.93 -4.39
N ASP A 318 -1.22 25.65 -5.62
CA ASP A 318 -0.63 24.37 -5.98
C ASP A 318 0.52 24.52 -6.95
N ASN A 319 1.42 23.54 -6.94
CA ASN A 319 2.54 23.45 -7.85
C ASN A 319 3.09 22.01 -7.92
N ASP A 320 3.51 21.59 -9.12
CA ASP A 320 4.09 20.27 -9.39
C ASP A 320 5.52 20.32 -10.00
N ASP A 321 5.88 21.38 -10.72
CA ASP A 321 7.17 21.46 -11.43
C ASP A 321 7.94 22.78 -11.23
N GLY A 322 7.62 23.53 -10.17
CA GLY A 322 8.25 24.81 -9.84
C GLY A 322 9.67 24.70 -9.27
N GLY A 323 10.14 23.47 -8.97
CA GLY A 323 11.48 23.15 -8.50
C GLY A 323 12.43 22.68 -9.60
N ASP A 324 13.52 22.00 -9.20
CA ASP A 324 14.44 21.38 -10.15
C ASP A 324 13.86 20.03 -10.64
N GLY A 325 13.72 19.86 -11.95
CA GLY A 325 13.24 18.59 -12.51
C GLY A 325 11.74 18.38 -12.32
N TYR A 326 11.36 17.43 -11.45
CA TYR A 326 9.98 17.07 -11.10
C TYR A 326 9.67 17.40 -9.63
N ASP A 327 10.46 18.30 -9.04
CA ASP A 327 10.26 18.79 -7.69
C ASP A 327 9.20 19.91 -7.70
N ALA A 328 8.36 19.95 -6.67
CA ALA A 328 7.34 20.98 -6.49
C ALA A 328 7.87 22.10 -5.59
N ARG A 329 7.55 23.35 -5.94
CA ARG A 329 7.88 24.54 -5.14
C ARG A 329 6.73 25.52 -5.12
N LEU A 330 6.28 25.86 -3.92
CA LEU A 330 5.41 27.01 -3.68
C LEU A 330 6.24 28.14 -3.06
N ALA A 331 6.11 29.36 -3.58
CA ALA A 331 6.70 30.55 -2.98
C ALA A 331 5.65 31.67 -2.97
N ASP A 332 5.18 32.05 -1.80
CA ASP A 332 4.09 33.03 -1.66
C ASP A 332 4.18 33.83 -0.35
N PHE A 333 3.47 34.93 -0.31
CA PHE A 333 3.26 35.71 0.92
C PHE A 333 2.18 35.03 1.76
N LEU A 334 2.52 34.70 3.01
CA LEU A 334 1.58 34.12 3.97
C LEU A 334 1.35 35.10 5.11
N ALA A 335 0.09 35.29 5.47
CA ALA A 335 -0.31 36.05 6.65
C ALA A 335 -0.23 35.16 7.91
N PRO A 336 -0.22 35.74 9.12
CA PRO A 336 -0.26 34.94 10.34
C PRO A 336 -1.52 34.09 10.38
N GLY A 337 -1.36 32.79 10.59
CA GLY A 337 -2.46 31.84 10.47
C GLY A 337 -2.00 30.38 10.44
N THR A 338 -2.98 29.49 10.30
CA THR A 338 -2.75 28.06 10.16
C THR A 338 -3.08 27.65 8.74
N TYR A 339 -2.13 26.98 8.10
CA TYR A 339 -2.24 26.47 6.74
C TYR A 339 -2.15 24.95 6.74
N ARG A 340 -2.74 24.33 5.72
CA ARG A 340 -2.63 22.89 5.45
C ARG A 340 -1.82 22.66 4.18
N ILE A 341 -0.72 21.94 4.32
CA ILE A 341 0.08 21.45 3.19
C ILE A 341 -0.43 20.05 2.83
N VAL A 342 -0.76 19.83 1.55
CA VAL A 342 -1.04 18.50 1.02
C VAL A 342 0.11 18.11 0.10
N ALA A 343 0.87 17.08 0.49
CA ALA A 343 1.93 16.50 -0.31
C ALA A 343 1.43 15.22 -0.98
N ARG A 344 1.51 15.16 -2.31
CA ARG A 344 1.10 14.00 -3.10
C ARG A 344 1.93 13.89 -4.38
N THR A 345 1.62 12.89 -5.18
CA THR A 345 2.14 12.78 -6.55
C THR A 345 1.28 13.58 -7.54
N ALA A 346 1.89 14.08 -8.61
CA ALA A 346 1.20 14.76 -9.71
C ALA A 346 0.30 13.82 -10.52
N PHE A 347 0.69 12.54 -10.62
CA PHE A 347 -0.05 11.49 -11.31
C PHE A 347 -0.28 10.30 -10.40
N GLU A 348 -1.47 9.68 -10.44
CA GLU A 348 -1.71 8.42 -9.72
C GLU A 348 -0.67 7.37 -10.13
N THR A 349 0.22 7.03 -9.21
CA THR A 349 1.21 5.96 -9.37
C THR A 349 0.83 4.79 -8.48
N THR A 350 1.07 3.58 -8.96
CA THR A 350 0.94 2.37 -8.13
C THR A 350 2.13 2.22 -7.18
N SER A 351 3.23 2.94 -7.44
CA SER A 351 4.45 2.90 -6.65
C SER A 351 4.50 4.07 -5.67
N GLY A 352 4.70 3.77 -4.39
CA GLY A 352 5.05 4.74 -3.37
C GLY A 352 6.53 5.14 -3.45
N GLY A 353 6.96 6.07 -2.60
CA GLY A 353 8.33 6.54 -2.59
C GLY A 353 8.63 7.60 -1.54
N GLN A 354 9.91 7.83 -1.29
CA GLN A 354 10.38 8.82 -0.33
C GLN A 354 10.34 10.23 -0.95
N PHE A 355 10.05 11.23 -0.12
CA PHE A 355 10.23 12.64 -0.47
C PHE A 355 10.77 13.43 0.74
N THR A 356 11.33 14.60 0.48
CA THR A 356 11.65 15.60 1.50
C THR A 356 10.66 16.75 1.38
N LEU A 357 10.11 17.22 2.50
CA LEU A 357 9.34 18.44 2.60
C LEU A 357 10.14 19.46 3.42
N ALA A 358 10.26 20.69 2.91
CA ALA A 358 10.95 21.77 3.59
C ALA A 358 10.13 23.05 3.53
N VAL A 359 10.11 23.80 4.63
CA VAL A 359 9.51 25.14 4.70
C VAL A 359 10.59 26.12 5.11
N GLU A 360 10.80 27.15 4.30
CA GLU A 360 11.79 28.20 4.54
C GLU A 360 11.11 29.57 4.53
N GLU A 361 11.49 30.44 5.45
CA GLU A 361 11.16 31.86 5.38
C GLU A 361 12.19 32.54 4.48
N ASN A 362 11.72 33.22 3.45
CA ASN A 362 12.56 33.98 2.53
C ASN A 362 12.71 35.42 3.05
N GLU A 363 13.93 35.74 3.50
CA GLU A 363 14.26 37.09 3.93
C GLU A 363 14.07 38.09 2.78
N LEU A 364 13.26 39.12 3.04
CA LEU A 364 13.11 40.27 2.15
C LEU A 364 14.28 41.24 2.33
N PRO A 365 14.52 42.16 1.37
CA PRO A 365 15.49 43.23 1.55
C PRO A 365 15.27 43.95 2.89
N GLU A 366 16.37 44.28 3.59
CA GLU A 366 16.29 44.93 4.90
C GLU A 366 15.38 46.18 4.87
N GLY A 367 14.35 46.18 5.71
CA GLY A 367 13.39 47.28 5.83
C GLY A 367 12.16 47.19 4.92
N THR A 368 12.00 46.12 4.13
CA THR A 368 10.77 45.83 3.41
C THR A 368 9.77 45.12 4.32
N GLU A 369 8.67 45.80 4.64
CA GLU A 369 7.49 45.19 5.27
C GLU A 369 6.42 44.96 4.19
N LEU A 370 5.99 43.72 4.01
CA LEU A 370 4.95 43.40 3.04
C LEU A 370 3.56 43.64 3.61
N GLN A 371 2.71 44.23 2.80
CA GLN A 371 1.32 44.47 3.09
C GLN A 371 0.46 44.04 1.90
N ASN A 372 -0.11 42.83 1.94
CA ASN A 372 -1.03 42.31 0.94
C ASN A 372 -2.50 42.62 1.28
N GLY A 373 -2.83 43.90 1.28
CA GLY A 373 -4.19 44.42 1.46
C GLY A 373 -4.35 45.33 2.68
N GLY A 374 -5.60 45.73 2.95
CA GLY A 374 -5.91 46.66 4.05
C GLY A 374 -5.96 48.12 3.58
N GLU A 375 -5.56 49.06 4.42
CA GLU A 375 -5.61 50.50 4.12
C GLU A 375 -4.44 50.93 3.21
N LEU A 376 -4.75 51.76 2.21
CA LEU A 376 -3.77 52.46 1.38
C LEU A 376 -3.70 53.92 1.82
N THR A 377 -2.72 54.23 2.67
CA THR A 377 -2.52 55.59 3.21
C THR A 377 -1.97 56.53 2.14
N PRO A 378 -2.61 57.67 1.85
CA PRO A 378 -2.08 58.66 0.93
C PRO A 378 -0.70 59.19 1.33
N GLY A 379 0.23 59.24 0.38
CA GLY A 379 1.60 59.73 0.56
C GLY A 379 2.59 58.71 1.11
N GLU A 380 2.14 57.49 1.41
CA GLU A 380 2.99 56.36 1.80
C GLU A 380 3.16 55.41 0.61
N THR A 381 4.35 54.81 0.51
CA THR A 381 4.61 53.70 -0.42
C THR A 381 4.58 52.42 0.38
N LEU A 382 3.74 51.47 -0.03
CA LEU A 382 3.73 50.12 0.53
C LEU A 382 4.32 49.13 -0.46
N SER A 383 4.88 48.03 0.06
CA SER A 383 5.33 46.91 -0.73
C SER A 383 4.34 45.75 -0.59
N GLY A 384 4.03 45.07 -1.69
CA GLY A 384 3.16 43.90 -1.71
C GLY A 384 3.69 42.81 -2.64
N TRP A 385 3.10 41.62 -2.55
CA TRP A 385 3.42 40.47 -3.38
C TRP A 385 2.21 40.04 -4.19
N TYR A 386 2.34 39.96 -5.50
CA TYR A 386 1.32 39.43 -6.38
C TYR A 386 1.59 37.95 -6.67
N SER A 387 0.56 37.10 -6.59
CA SER A 387 0.65 35.66 -6.86
C SER A 387 -0.54 35.13 -7.69
N GLY A 388 -0.95 35.90 -8.70
CA GLY A 388 -2.04 35.52 -9.61
C GLY A 388 -3.44 35.98 -9.19
N GLU A 389 -3.63 36.37 -7.93
CA GLU A 389 -4.88 36.89 -7.39
C GLU A 389 -4.82 38.39 -7.06
N ASP A 390 -5.98 39.05 -7.11
CA ASP A 390 -6.08 40.50 -6.92
C ASP A 390 -5.78 40.89 -5.46
N VAL A 391 -4.75 41.73 -5.26
CA VAL A 391 -4.43 42.29 -3.94
C VAL A 391 -5.25 43.55 -3.73
N THR A 392 -6.10 43.56 -2.71
CA THR A 392 -7.15 44.58 -2.55
C THR A 392 -6.86 45.53 -1.38
N TYR A 393 -6.87 46.83 -1.67
CA TYR A 393 -6.66 47.90 -0.69
C TYR A 393 -7.86 48.86 -0.62
N GLN A 394 -8.00 49.53 0.52
CA GLN A 394 -9.02 50.54 0.77
C GLN A 394 -8.38 51.92 0.85
N LEU A 395 -8.85 52.84 0.00
CA LEU A 395 -8.42 54.23 -0.06
C LEU A 395 -9.55 55.14 0.43
N GLU A 396 -9.32 55.88 1.51
CA GLU A 396 -10.25 56.90 2.01
C GLU A 396 -9.90 58.28 1.45
N VAL A 397 -10.89 58.93 0.82
CA VAL A 397 -10.79 60.29 0.31
C VAL A 397 -11.66 61.19 1.18
N GLU A 398 -11.06 62.08 1.98
CA GLU A 398 -11.82 62.93 2.93
C GLU A 398 -12.45 64.17 2.26
N GLN A 399 -11.84 64.64 1.17
CA GLN A 399 -12.26 65.81 0.42
C GLN A 399 -11.97 65.62 -1.06
N SER A 400 -12.72 66.32 -1.94
CA SER A 400 -12.50 66.30 -3.38
C SER A 400 -11.01 66.47 -3.72
N SER A 401 -10.44 65.49 -4.42
CA SER A 401 -8.99 65.42 -4.68
C SER A 401 -8.71 64.91 -6.09
N ALA A 402 -7.67 65.45 -6.73
CA ALA A 402 -6.99 64.78 -7.83
C ALA A 402 -6.12 63.68 -7.23
N VAL A 403 -6.32 62.44 -7.68
CA VAL A 403 -5.74 61.23 -7.13
C VAL A 403 -4.85 60.60 -8.18
N THR A 404 -3.61 60.33 -7.83
CA THR A 404 -2.67 59.52 -8.61
C THR A 404 -2.39 58.23 -7.86
N ILE A 405 -2.64 57.08 -8.48
CA ILE A 405 -2.26 55.77 -7.94
C ILE A 405 -1.23 55.17 -8.90
N ALA A 406 -0.08 54.77 -8.38
CA ALA A 406 1.00 54.15 -9.13
C ALA A 406 1.28 52.75 -8.58
N LEU A 407 1.36 51.76 -9.47
CA LEU A 407 1.73 50.39 -9.17
C LEU A 407 2.95 50.02 -10.02
N ASP A 408 4.06 49.74 -9.34
CA ASP A 408 5.35 49.52 -9.97
C ASP A 408 5.86 48.11 -9.65
N SER A 409 6.29 47.36 -10.66
CA SER A 409 6.89 46.05 -10.49
C SER A 409 7.99 45.79 -11.51
N SER A 410 9.09 45.19 -11.06
CA SER A 410 10.12 44.64 -11.95
C SER A 410 9.89 43.17 -12.32
N HIS A 411 8.90 42.53 -11.73
CA HIS A 411 8.68 41.08 -11.80
C HIS A 411 7.55 40.70 -12.76
N PHE A 412 6.57 41.59 -12.95
CA PHE A 412 5.37 41.31 -13.73
C PHE A 412 4.83 42.59 -14.40
N ASP A 413 3.97 42.42 -15.41
CA ASP A 413 3.26 43.53 -16.06
C ASP A 413 2.07 43.93 -15.20
N THR A 414 2.05 45.17 -14.70
CA THR A 414 1.11 45.58 -13.65
C THR A 414 -0.23 46.04 -14.22
N TYR A 415 -1.30 45.84 -13.46
CA TYR A 415 -2.65 46.29 -13.81
C TYR A 415 -3.36 46.81 -12.55
N LEU A 416 -3.86 48.05 -12.62
CA LEU A 416 -4.61 48.71 -11.56
C LEU A 416 -6.08 48.82 -11.94
N GLU A 417 -6.95 48.53 -10.97
CA GLU A 417 -8.38 48.87 -11.04
C GLU A 417 -8.80 49.65 -9.79
N LEU A 418 -9.57 50.71 -9.98
CA LEU A 418 -10.15 51.53 -8.92
C LEU A 418 -11.68 51.47 -9.03
N THR A 419 -12.33 51.04 -7.95
CA THR A 419 -13.80 50.99 -7.86
C THR A 419 -14.33 51.69 -6.62
N GLY A 420 -15.53 52.26 -6.70
CA GLY A 420 -16.21 52.86 -5.53
C GLY A 420 -16.96 54.14 -5.87
N ASN A 421 -18.08 54.39 -5.18
CA ASN A 421 -18.90 55.62 -5.36
C ASN A 421 -19.27 55.93 -6.83
N GLY A 422 -19.48 54.89 -7.64
CA GLY A 422 -19.79 55.01 -9.07
C GLY A 422 -18.58 55.19 -9.99
N VAL A 423 -17.36 55.25 -9.45
CA VAL A 423 -16.08 55.20 -10.18
C VAL A 423 -15.74 53.75 -10.47
N SER A 424 -15.27 53.50 -11.69
CA SER A 424 -14.73 52.23 -12.17
C SER A 424 -13.72 52.56 -13.27
N GLU A 425 -12.46 52.67 -12.89
CA GLU A 425 -11.36 53.07 -13.78
C GLU A 425 -10.26 52.02 -13.70
N SER A 426 -9.53 51.79 -14.79
CA SER A 426 -8.40 50.84 -14.80
C SER A 426 -7.30 51.30 -15.74
N ASN A 427 -6.07 50.85 -15.46
CA ASN A 427 -4.89 51.17 -16.26
C ASN A 427 -3.79 50.12 -16.06
N ASP A 428 -3.07 49.78 -17.13
CA ASP A 428 -1.97 48.79 -17.17
C ASP A 428 -0.62 49.37 -17.61
N ASP A 429 -0.59 50.41 -18.45
CA ASP A 429 0.64 50.95 -19.03
C ASP A 429 0.79 52.48 -18.92
N GLY A 430 0.06 53.10 -17.99
CA GLY A 430 0.06 54.55 -17.76
C GLY A 430 1.32 55.09 -17.08
N GLY A 431 2.15 54.21 -16.53
CA GLY A 431 3.43 54.51 -15.88
C GLY A 431 4.64 54.34 -16.81
N SER A 432 5.82 54.10 -16.24
CA SER A 432 7.02 53.82 -17.02
C SER A 432 7.14 52.33 -17.37
N GLY A 433 7.33 52.00 -18.64
CA GLY A 433 7.47 50.59 -19.04
C GLY A 433 6.12 49.88 -19.02
N THR A 434 6.01 48.82 -18.22
CA THR A 434 4.81 48.00 -17.99
C THR A 434 4.16 48.30 -16.63
N ASN A 435 4.45 49.50 -16.09
CA ASN A 435 3.90 49.93 -14.81
C ASN A 435 2.58 50.66 -15.02
N ALA A 436 1.62 50.43 -14.14
CA ALA A 436 0.28 50.98 -14.17
C ALA A 436 0.25 52.30 -13.40
N ARG A 437 -0.44 53.30 -13.97
CA ARG A 437 -0.67 54.58 -13.29
C ARG A 437 -2.04 55.12 -13.63
N LEU A 438 -2.84 55.35 -12.59
CA LEU A 438 -4.20 55.87 -12.70
C LEU A 438 -4.23 57.30 -12.16
N GLU A 439 -4.65 58.25 -13.01
CA GLU A 439 -4.87 59.65 -12.62
C GLU A 439 -6.36 59.98 -12.77
N THR A 440 -7.03 60.32 -11.67
CA THR A 440 -8.47 60.63 -11.69
C THR A 440 -8.85 61.67 -10.64
N SER A 441 -10.11 62.08 -10.65
CA SER A 441 -10.69 63.07 -9.74
C SER A 441 -11.75 62.38 -8.89
N LEU A 442 -11.51 62.27 -7.58
CA LEU A 442 -12.40 61.57 -6.66
C LEU A 442 -13.11 62.55 -5.73
N LEU A 443 -14.40 62.27 -5.49
CA LEU A 443 -15.20 62.92 -4.45
C LEU A 443 -14.90 62.26 -3.10
N PRO A 444 -15.33 62.89 -1.98
CA PRO A 444 -15.16 62.27 -0.68
C PRO A 444 -15.86 60.91 -0.58
N GLY A 445 -15.16 59.90 -0.08
CA GLY A 445 -15.69 58.56 0.11
C GLY A 445 -14.59 57.49 0.17
N THR A 446 -15.03 56.24 0.34
CA THR A 446 -14.16 55.07 0.35
C THR A 446 -14.13 54.42 -1.03
N TYR A 447 -12.93 54.06 -1.48
CA TYR A 447 -12.67 53.41 -2.76
C TYR A 447 -11.84 52.14 -2.56
N THR A 448 -12.07 51.15 -3.40
CA THR A 448 -11.30 49.91 -3.43
C THR A 448 -10.29 49.99 -4.58
N VAL A 449 -9.02 49.74 -4.27
CA VAL A 449 -7.92 49.63 -5.23
C VAL A 449 -7.54 48.15 -5.37
N HIS A 450 -7.62 47.62 -6.58
CA HIS A 450 -7.17 46.27 -6.90
C HIS A 450 -5.82 46.37 -7.63
N ALA A 451 -4.77 45.85 -6.98
CA ALA A 451 -3.45 45.67 -7.56
C ALA A 451 -3.31 44.23 -8.06
N ARG A 452 -3.05 44.05 -9.35
CA ARG A 452 -2.94 42.74 -10.00
C ARG A 452 -1.91 42.77 -11.13
N GLY A 453 -1.55 41.60 -11.61
CA GLY A 453 -0.84 41.44 -12.87
C GLY A 453 -1.80 41.50 -14.05
N TYR A 454 -1.29 41.91 -15.21
CA TYR A 454 -2.00 41.82 -16.48
C TYR A 454 -2.28 40.35 -16.84
N SER A 455 -1.35 39.46 -16.51
CA SER A 455 -1.53 38.00 -16.56
C SER A 455 -1.58 37.39 -15.16
N ALA A 456 -2.51 36.46 -14.94
CA ALA A 456 -2.62 35.70 -13.70
C ALA A 456 -1.52 34.64 -13.49
N SER A 457 -0.68 34.42 -14.51
CA SER A 457 0.44 33.47 -14.44
C SER A 457 1.73 34.06 -13.89
N GLU A 458 1.76 35.38 -13.66
CA GLU A 458 2.94 36.08 -13.16
C GLU A 458 2.84 36.26 -11.64
N SER A 459 3.99 36.41 -11.00
CA SER A 459 4.08 36.66 -9.56
C SER A 459 5.30 37.52 -9.26
N GLY A 460 5.27 38.20 -8.12
CA GLY A 460 6.42 38.95 -7.63
C GLY A 460 6.09 40.17 -6.79
N LEU A 461 7.17 40.81 -6.32
CA LEU A 461 7.10 42.03 -5.51
C LEU A 461 6.65 43.23 -6.35
N PHE A 462 5.78 44.06 -5.78
CA PHE A 462 5.38 45.37 -6.29
C PHE A 462 5.44 46.46 -5.22
N GLU A 463 5.49 47.71 -5.66
CA GLU A 463 5.29 48.90 -4.84
C GLU A 463 4.00 49.60 -5.26
N LEU A 464 3.18 50.02 -4.30
CA LEU A 464 1.93 50.74 -4.51
C LEU A 464 1.97 52.06 -3.75
N THR A 465 1.64 53.16 -4.44
CA THR A 465 1.57 54.50 -3.85
C THR A 465 0.29 55.21 -4.30
N ALA A 466 -0.34 55.96 -3.39
CA ALA A 466 -1.43 56.88 -3.71
C ALA A 466 -1.07 58.31 -3.29
N GLU A 467 -1.24 59.28 -4.19
CA GLU A 467 -1.07 60.71 -3.93
C GLU A 467 -2.41 61.42 -4.10
N LEU A 468 -2.82 62.20 -3.09
CA LEU A 468 -4.04 63.00 -3.09
C LEU A 468 -3.68 64.49 -3.07
N GLU A 469 -4.05 65.20 -4.12
CA GLU A 469 -3.98 66.66 -4.19
C GLU A 469 -5.39 67.25 -4.09
N PRO A 470 -5.72 68.00 -3.02
CA PRO A 470 -7.03 68.61 -2.87
C PRO A 470 -7.42 69.50 -4.05
N THR A 471 -8.64 69.36 -4.54
CA THR A 471 -9.18 70.14 -5.65
C THR A 471 -10.56 70.71 -5.33
N GLU A 472 -10.89 71.86 -5.92
CA GLU A 472 -12.25 72.41 -5.90
C GLU A 472 -13.10 71.72 -7.00
N LEU A 473 -13.31 70.41 -6.88
CA LEU A 473 -14.31 69.71 -7.70
C LEU A 473 -15.69 69.88 -7.05
N GLU A 474 -16.60 70.57 -7.73
CA GLU A 474 -18.02 70.56 -7.36
C GLU A 474 -18.65 69.25 -7.87
N PRO A 475 -19.48 68.55 -7.07
CA PRO A 475 -20.23 67.40 -7.58
C PRO A 475 -21.16 67.87 -8.70
N ASP A 476 -21.08 67.25 -9.88
CA ASP A 476 -22.04 67.50 -10.96
C ASP A 476 -23.46 67.20 -10.43
N ALA A 477 -24.32 68.21 -10.50
CA ALA A 477 -25.65 68.27 -9.86
C ALA A 477 -26.74 67.44 -10.57
#